data_AF-A0A847ECZ1-F1
#
_entry.id   AF-A0A847ECZ1-F1
#
_cell.length_a   1.000
_cell.length_b   1.000
_cell.length_c   1.000
_cell.angle_alpha   90.00
_cell.angle_beta   90.00
_cell.angle_gamma   90.00
#
_symmetry.space_group_name_H-M   'P 1'
#
loop_
_entity.id
_entity.type
_entity.pdbx_description
1 polymer ?
#
loop_
_entity_poly.entity_id
_entity_poly.type
_entity_poly.pdbx_seq_one_letter_code
_entity_poly.pdbx_strand_id
1 'polypeptide(L)'
;EASRFIIKKALELPENEKLTIISTGSLSNVASAIMLRPEIARKISLYWLGQTYDFKKNLWTGEGEFNLANDPDAFDLLCDATDLEFHIIPNNISGLLKFNNKRSIPRMEGEKGIGAFLRERWQTYSDLNPHVICWAMYDVALIYALINPGWAREKMVSAPAGSTNRKVSLYTNINVRKMKKKFRNDFFR
;
A
#
# COMPACT_ATOMS: atom_id res chain seq x y z
N GLU A 1 -19.34 -7.22 5.43
CA GLU A 1 -19.08 -8.48 4.71
C GLU A 1 -17.58 -8.83 4.70
N ALA A 2 -16.71 -7.91 4.23
CA ALA A 2 -15.26 -8.11 4.19
C ALA A 2 -14.60 -8.39 5.57
N SER A 3 -14.98 -7.70 6.65
CA SER A 3 -14.44 -7.95 7.99
C SER A 3 -14.70 -9.39 8.48
N ARG A 4 -15.92 -9.90 8.26
CA ARG A 4 -16.27 -11.30 8.56
C ARG A 4 -15.47 -12.30 7.72
N PHE A 5 -15.21 -11.96 6.45
CA PHE A 5 -14.36 -12.78 5.59
C PHE A 5 -12.92 -12.84 6.11
N ILE A 6 -12.34 -11.71 6.54
CA ILE A 6 -11.01 -11.64 7.16
C ILE A 6 -10.96 -12.52 8.41
N ILE A 7 -11.93 -12.37 9.32
CA ILE A 7 -12.04 -13.19 10.55
C ILE A 7 -12.06 -14.67 10.18
N LYS A 8 -12.95 -15.08 9.26
CA LYS A 8 -13.07 -16.47 8.84
C LYS A 8 -11.75 -17.01 8.30
N LYS A 9 -11.09 -16.27 7.39
CA LYS A 9 -9.83 -16.71 6.76
C LYS A 9 -8.68 -16.77 7.76
N ALA A 10 -8.60 -15.84 8.69
CA ALA A 10 -7.58 -15.87 9.74
C ALA A 10 -7.78 -17.05 10.70
N LEU A 11 -9.02 -17.38 11.05
CA LEU A 11 -9.32 -18.52 11.94
C LEU A 11 -9.14 -19.89 11.27
N GLU A 12 -9.24 -19.98 9.95
CA GLU A 12 -8.96 -21.20 9.18
C GLU A 12 -7.46 -21.55 9.15
N LEU A 13 -6.57 -20.59 9.45
CA LEU A 13 -5.13 -20.81 9.41
C LEU A 13 -4.59 -21.50 10.68
N PRO A 14 -3.61 -22.40 10.54
CA PRO A 14 -2.81 -22.92 11.65
C PRO A 14 -2.16 -21.79 12.47
N GLU A 15 -1.83 -22.06 13.74
CA GLU A 15 -1.26 -21.05 14.66
C GLU A 15 0.09 -20.46 14.19
N ASN A 16 0.84 -21.19 13.37
CA ASN A 16 2.14 -20.76 12.83
C ASN A 16 2.04 -20.11 11.43
N GLU A 17 0.84 -19.91 10.91
CA GLU A 17 0.60 -19.28 9.61
C GLU A 17 -0.10 -17.93 9.76
N LYS A 18 0.17 -17.02 8.83
CA LYS A 18 -0.44 -15.69 8.81
C LYS A 18 -1.15 -15.41 7.49
N LEU A 19 -2.33 -14.82 7.59
CA LEU A 19 -3.04 -14.23 6.48
C LEU A 19 -2.32 -12.96 6.05
N THR A 20 -1.77 -12.95 4.85
CA THR A 20 -1.22 -11.72 4.26
C THR A 20 -2.36 -10.88 3.70
N ILE A 21 -2.52 -9.67 4.22
CA ILE A 21 -3.50 -8.70 3.74
C ILE A 21 -2.75 -7.52 3.13
N ILE A 22 -3.08 -7.16 1.90
CA ILE A 22 -2.55 -5.97 1.23
C ILE A 22 -3.71 -4.99 1.08
N SER A 23 -3.68 -3.89 1.82
CA SER A 23 -4.67 -2.82 1.71
C SER A 23 -4.11 -1.64 0.92
N THR A 24 -4.79 -1.26 -0.14
CA THR A 24 -4.47 -0.07 -0.96
C THR A 24 -5.51 1.05 -0.82
N GLY A 25 -6.47 0.87 0.09
CA GLY A 25 -7.48 1.87 0.48
C GLY A 25 -7.44 2.13 1.98
N SER A 26 -8.56 2.58 2.55
CA SER A 26 -8.69 2.75 4.02
C SER A 26 -8.58 1.42 4.77
N LEU A 27 -8.29 1.49 6.06
CA LEU A 27 -8.06 0.33 6.92
C LEU A 27 -9.34 -0.23 7.56
N SER A 28 -10.48 0.38 7.30
CA SER A 28 -11.78 0.14 7.97
C SER A 28 -12.13 -1.35 8.09
N ASN A 29 -11.93 -2.12 7.02
CA ASN A 29 -12.27 -3.54 7.00
C ASN A 29 -11.38 -4.39 7.92
N VAL A 30 -10.08 -4.11 7.95
CA VAL A 30 -9.11 -4.84 8.78
C VAL A 30 -9.24 -4.43 10.24
N ALA A 31 -9.36 -3.12 10.50
CA ALA A 31 -9.63 -2.59 11.83
C ALA A 31 -10.93 -3.16 12.41
N SER A 32 -12.02 -3.18 11.65
CA SER A 32 -13.29 -3.79 12.07
C SER A 32 -13.15 -5.28 12.37
N ALA A 33 -12.35 -6.02 11.59
CA ALA A 33 -12.13 -7.45 11.83
C ALA A 33 -11.39 -7.70 13.16
N ILE A 34 -10.32 -6.95 13.40
CA ILE A 34 -9.52 -7.04 14.64
C ILE A 34 -10.32 -6.52 15.83
N MET A 35 -11.09 -5.44 15.70
CA MET A 35 -11.96 -4.94 16.76
C MET A 35 -13.00 -5.99 17.20
N LEU A 36 -13.60 -6.72 16.25
CA LEU A 36 -14.59 -7.76 16.53
C LEU A 36 -13.96 -9.05 17.10
N ARG A 37 -12.73 -9.38 16.71
CA ARG A 37 -12.00 -10.59 17.14
C ARG A 37 -10.51 -10.28 17.34
N PRO A 38 -10.11 -9.64 18.46
CA PRO A 38 -8.75 -9.15 18.66
C PRO A 38 -7.67 -10.23 18.53
N GLU A 39 -8.00 -11.48 18.87
CA GLU A 39 -7.06 -12.60 18.81
C GLU A 39 -6.56 -12.91 17.40
N ILE A 40 -7.27 -12.49 16.35
CA ILE A 40 -6.83 -12.72 14.96
C ILE A 40 -5.64 -11.83 14.57
N ALA A 41 -5.34 -10.77 15.33
CA ALA A 41 -4.24 -9.86 15.03
C ALA A 41 -2.91 -10.61 14.88
N ARG A 42 -2.64 -11.60 15.76
CA ARG A 42 -1.45 -12.46 15.70
C ARG A 42 -1.33 -13.30 14.42
N LYS A 43 -2.47 -13.55 13.75
CA LYS A 43 -2.58 -14.35 12.52
C LYS A 43 -2.60 -13.49 11.26
N ILE A 44 -2.32 -12.19 11.35
CA ILE A 44 -2.34 -11.28 10.20
C ILE A 44 -0.95 -10.65 10.01
N SER A 45 -0.50 -10.64 8.75
CA SER A 45 0.56 -9.75 8.27
C SER A 45 -0.08 -8.73 7.34
N LEU A 46 -0.18 -7.49 7.80
CA LEU A 46 -0.85 -6.40 7.10
C LEU A 46 0.18 -5.51 6.41
N TYR A 47 0.03 -5.35 5.10
CA TYR A 47 0.77 -4.43 4.26
C TYR A 47 -0.17 -3.34 3.77
N TRP A 48 0.15 -2.08 4.06
CA TRP A 48 -0.74 -0.96 3.75
C TRP A 48 -0.04 0.18 3.05
N LEU A 49 -0.71 0.73 2.03
CA LEU A 49 -0.37 2.01 1.42
C LEU A 49 -1.14 3.12 2.13
N GLY A 50 -0.42 4.00 2.81
CA GLY A 50 -0.98 5.19 3.41
C GLY A 50 0.03 5.92 4.28
N GLN A 51 -0.42 7.00 4.91
CA GLN A 51 0.43 7.89 5.72
C GLN A 51 1.55 8.59 4.94
N THR A 52 2.18 9.56 5.60
CA THR A 52 3.39 10.25 5.14
C THR A 52 4.39 10.30 6.28
N TYR A 53 5.66 10.09 5.99
CA TYR A 53 6.70 10.08 7.02
C TYR A 53 7.86 11.01 6.69
N ASP A 54 8.22 11.91 7.61
CA ASP A 54 9.45 12.70 7.56
C ASP A 54 10.58 11.89 8.20
N PHE A 55 11.42 11.29 7.36
CA PHE A 55 12.55 10.48 7.81
C PHE A 55 13.66 11.27 8.50
N LYS A 56 13.77 12.59 8.26
CA LYS A 56 14.79 13.43 8.90
C LYS A 56 14.37 13.80 10.33
N LYS A 57 13.08 14.07 10.52
CA LYS A 57 12.49 14.41 11.82
C LYS A 57 12.01 13.19 12.61
N ASN A 58 11.97 12.02 11.97
CA ASN A 58 11.42 10.79 12.51
C ASN A 58 9.98 10.98 13.00
N LEU A 59 9.14 11.59 12.14
CA LEU A 59 7.81 12.08 12.48
C LEU A 59 6.78 11.66 11.42
N TRP A 60 5.59 11.27 11.88
CA TRP A 60 4.40 11.08 11.04
C TRP A 60 3.81 12.43 10.67
N THR A 61 3.58 12.67 9.38
CA THR A 61 3.10 13.95 8.86
C THR A 61 1.96 13.77 7.86
N GLY A 62 1.31 12.61 7.88
CA GLY A 62 0.36 12.18 6.85
C GLY A 62 -1.11 12.40 7.17
N GLU A 63 -1.47 13.30 8.09
CA GLU A 63 -2.87 13.55 8.50
C GLU A 63 -3.82 13.81 7.32
N GLY A 64 -3.33 14.40 6.22
CA GLY A 64 -4.08 14.64 4.98
C GLY A 64 -3.85 13.61 3.86
N GLU A 65 -3.16 12.51 4.13
CA GLU A 65 -2.98 11.43 3.14
C GLU A 65 -4.32 10.74 2.88
N PHE A 66 -4.65 10.48 1.62
CA PHE A 66 -5.99 10.10 1.19
C PHE A 66 -6.52 8.83 1.89
N ASN A 67 -5.72 7.76 1.95
CA ASN A 67 -6.18 6.50 2.55
C ASN A 67 -6.36 6.62 4.07
N LEU A 68 -5.48 7.35 4.75
CA LEU A 68 -5.63 7.67 6.17
C LEU A 68 -6.86 8.54 6.43
N ALA A 69 -7.01 9.65 5.69
CA ALA A 69 -8.05 10.65 5.94
C ALA A 69 -9.47 10.11 5.78
N ASN A 70 -9.65 9.00 5.04
CA ASN A 70 -10.93 8.32 4.94
C ASN A 70 -11.33 7.57 6.22
N ASP A 71 -10.37 7.16 7.06
CA ASP A 71 -10.63 6.48 8.33
C ASP A 71 -9.39 6.52 9.27
N PRO A 72 -9.15 7.65 9.95
CA PRO A 72 -8.02 7.78 10.87
C PRO A 72 -8.16 6.87 12.10
N ASP A 73 -9.38 6.66 12.60
CA ASP A 73 -9.66 5.83 13.77
C ASP A 73 -9.27 4.36 13.52
N ALA A 74 -9.49 3.86 12.31
CA ALA A 74 -9.02 2.53 11.92
C ALA A 74 -7.49 2.40 11.96
N PHE A 75 -6.75 3.45 11.62
CA PHE A 75 -5.30 3.44 11.71
C PHE A 75 -4.82 3.44 13.16
N ASP A 76 -5.42 4.26 14.02
CA ASP A 76 -5.09 4.31 15.44
C ASP A 76 -5.36 2.96 16.12
N LEU A 77 -6.53 2.34 15.86
CA LEU A 77 -6.87 1.01 16.37
C LEU A 77 -5.84 -0.05 15.97
N LEU A 78 -5.36 -0.03 14.72
CA LEU A 78 -4.36 -0.98 14.25
C LEU A 78 -2.96 -0.69 14.80
N CYS A 79 -2.64 0.58 15.09
CA CYS A 79 -1.44 0.94 15.83
C CYS A 79 -1.49 0.44 17.29
N ASP A 80 -2.68 0.31 17.87
CA ASP A 80 -2.87 -0.24 19.23
C ASP A 80 -2.88 -1.78 19.28
N ALA A 81 -3.13 -2.45 18.16
CA ALA A 81 -3.23 -3.91 18.09
C ALA A 81 -1.84 -4.61 18.17
N THR A 82 -1.20 -4.63 19.34
CA THR A 82 0.21 -5.06 19.58
C THR A 82 0.65 -6.37 18.93
N ASP A 83 -0.22 -7.36 18.80
CA ASP A 83 0.07 -8.65 18.17
C ASP A 83 0.06 -8.63 16.63
N LEU A 84 -0.44 -7.55 16.01
CA LEU A 84 -0.50 -7.39 14.56
C LEU A 84 0.88 -7.16 13.97
N GLU A 85 1.25 -7.92 12.95
CA GLU A 85 2.40 -7.59 12.10
C GLU A 85 1.97 -6.54 11.08
N PHE A 86 2.49 -5.31 11.21
CA PHE A 86 2.02 -4.16 10.44
C PHE A 86 3.16 -3.49 9.67
N HIS A 87 3.06 -3.52 8.35
CA HIS A 87 3.97 -2.95 7.37
C HIS A 87 3.28 -1.82 6.60
N ILE A 88 3.92 -0.66 6.55
CA ILE A 88 3.35 0.55 5.95
C ILE A 88 4.31 1.07 4.88
N ILE A 89 3.81 1.31 3.66
CA ILE A 89 4.51 2.10 2.65
C ILE A 89 3.93 3.53 2.63
N PRO A 90 4.71 4.54 3.08
CA PRO A 90 4.28 5.93 3.01
C PRO A 90 4.06 6.40 1.58
N ASN A 91 3.11 7.31 1.37
CA ASN A 91 2.81 7.89 0.06
C ASN A 91 4.03 8.58 -0.59
N ASN A 92 4.91 9.18 0.21
CA ASN A 92 6.13 9.84 -0.25
C ASN A 92 7.22 8.85 -0.69
N ILE A 93 7.07 7.56 -0.35
CA ILE A 93 7.92 6.47 -0.84
C ILE A 93 7.28 5.79 -2.05
N SER A 94 6.02 5.36 -1.95
CA SER A 94 5.31 4.72 -3.07
C SER A 94 5.15 5.67 -4.27
N GLY A 95 4.93 6.97 -4.02
CA GLY A 95 4.82 8.01 -5.04
C GLY A 95 6.09 8.27 -5.86
N LEU A 96 7.24 7.71 -5.45
CA LEU A 96 8.46 7.76 -6.26
C LEU A 96 8.32 6.92 -7.54
N LEU A 97 7.47 5.90 -7.55
CA LEU A 97 7.15 5.13 -8.74
C LEU A 97 6.16 5.90 -9.62
N LYS A 98 6.68 6.78 -10.47
CA LYS A 98 5.85 7.59 -11.37
C LYS A 98 6.26 7.55 -12.83
N PHE A 99 5.29 7.65 -13.73
CA PHE A 99 5.47 7.56 -15.17
C PHE A 99 4.94 8.82 -15.86
N ASN A 100 5.67 9.32 -16.86
CA ASN A 100 5.19 10.44 -17.66
C ASN A 100 4.10 9.94 -18.61
N ASN A 101 2.91 10.57 -18.58
CA ASN A 101 1.74 10.07 -19.31
C ASN A 101 1.98 10.06 -20.82
N LYS A 102 2.39 11.20 -21.40
CA LYS A 102 2.65 11.35 -22.85
C LYS A 102 3.71 10.40 -23.39
N ARG A 103 4.68 10.00 -22.57
CA ARG A 103 5.74 9.04 -22.97
C ARG A 103 5.35 7.58 -22.77
N SER A 104 4.44 7.31 -21.84
CA SER A 104 4.17 5.95 -21.36
C SER A 104 2.96 5.35 -22.06
N ILE A 105 1.85 6.09 -22.13
CA ILE A 105 0.58 5.60 -22.69
C ILE A 105 0.73 5.13 -24.15
N PRO A 106 1.43 5.86 -25.06
CA PRO A 106 1.60 5.40 -26.45
C PRO A 106 2.43 4.12 -26.59
N ARG A 107 3.22 3.75 -25.57
CA ARG A 107 4.08 2.56 -25.58
C ARG A 107 3.41 1.33 -25.00
N MET A 108 2.23 1.48 -24.39
CA MET A 108 1.53 0.35 -23.78
C MET A 108 1.04 -0.64 -24.84
N GLU A 109 1.25 -1.93 -24.58
CA GLU A 109 0.93 -3.03 -25.47
C GLU A 109 -0.57 -3.21 -25.73
N GLY A 110 -0.83 -3.87 -26.85
CA GLY A 110 -2.13 -4.45 -27.17
C GLY A 110 -3.09 -3.48 -27.84
N GLU A 111 -3.92 -4.03 -28.72
CA GLU A 111 -5.14 -3.36 -29.20
C GLU A 111 -6.38 -3.92 -28.50
N LYS A 112 -6.24 -5.07 -27.84
CA LYS A 112 -7.28 -5.80 -27.09
C LYS A 112 -6.68 -6.40 -25.81
N GLY A 113 -7.53 -6.83 -24.88
CA GLY A 113 -7.12 -7.48 -23.62
C GLY A 113 -6.69 -6.51 -22.52
N ILE A 114 -5.99 -7.03 -21.50
CA ILE A 114 -5.67 -6.26 -20.27
C ILE A 114 -4.78 -5.04 -20.55
N GLY A 115 -3.81 -5.14 -21.48
CA GLY A 115 -2.94 -4.02 -21.86
C GLY A 115 -3.72 -2.86 -22.48
N ALA A 116 -4.66 -3.16 -23.39
CA ALA A 116 -5.54 -2.17 -23.99
C ALA A 116 -6.48 -1.54 -22.96
N PHE A 117 -7.06 -2.35 -22.06
CA PHE A 117 -7.91 -1.86 -20.98
C PHE A 117 -7.17 -0.89 -20.03
N LEU A 118 -5.95 -1.24 -19.60
CA LEU A 118 -5.14 -0.37 -18.76
C LEU A 118 -4.75 0.93 -19.48
N ARG A 119 -4.37 0.82 -20.77
CA ARG A 119 -4.04 1.98 -21.60
C ARG A 119 -5.23 2.94 -21.71
N GLU A 120 -6.42 2.42 -21.99
CA GLU A 120 -7.65 3.21 -22.11
C GLU A 120 -7.95 3.95 -20.80
N ARG A 121 -7.95 3.27 -19.66
CA ARG A 121 -8.22 3.92 -18.36
C ARG A 121 -7.20 5.01 -18.02
N TRP A 122 -5.92 4.74 -18.28
CA TRP A 122 -4.87 5.74 -18.05
C TRP A 122 -5.02 6.93 -19.00
N GLN A 123 -5.34 6.70 -20.28
CA GLN A 123 -5.62 7.75 -21.26
C GLN A 123 -6.81 8.60 -20.83
N THR A 124 -7.96 7.99 -20.52
CA THR A 124 -9.18 8.69 -20.09
C THR A 124 -8.93 9.61 -18.91
N TYR A 125 -8.26 9.13 -17.85
CA TYR A 125 -7.94 10.02 -16.74
C TYR A 125 -6.94 11.11 -17.15
N SER A 126 -5.92 10.80 -17.96
CA SER A 126 -4.94 11.80 -18.40
C SER A 126 -5.58 12.91 -19.24
N ASP A 127 -6.61 12.59 -20.02
CA ASP A 127 -7.36 13.56 -20.83
C ASP A 127 -8.27 14.44 -19.97
N LEU A 128 -8.90 13.85 -18.95
CA LEU A 128 -9.69 14.60 -17.95
C LEU A 128 -8.81 15.44 -17.00
N ASN A 129 -7.53 15.08 -16.84
CA ASN A 129 -6.59 15.73 -15.93
C ASN A 129 -5.28 16.13 -16.64
N PRO A 130 -5.33 17.03 -17.63
CA PRO A 130 -4.17 17.35 -18.48
C PRO A 130 -3.02 18.04 -17.71
N HIS A 131 -3.31 18.60 -16.53
CA HIS A 131 -2.33 19.18 -15.62
C HIS A 131 -1.46 18.10 -14.93
N VAL A 132 -1.91 16.85 -14.86
CA VAL A 132 -1.15 15.72 -14.30
C VAL A 132 -0.20 15.17 -15.34
N ILE A 133 1.05 15.66 -15.33
CA ILE A 133 2.08 15.25 -16.30
C ILE A 133 2.63 13.85 -16.01
N CYS A 134 2.71 13.47 -14.74
CA CYS A 134 3.19 12.16 -14.31
C CYS A 134 2.17 11.49 -13.40
N TRP A 135 1.89 10.23 -13.69
CA TRP A 135 1.08 9.37 -12.84
C TRP A 135 1.94 8.62 -11.84
N ALA A 136 1.64 8.75 -10.55
CA ALA A 136 2.25 7.96 -9.49
C ALA A 136 1.48 6.64 -9.30
N MET A 137 2.18 5.52 -9.39
CA MET A 137 1.64 4.17 -9.27
C MET A 137 1.78 3.69 -7.82
N TYR A 138 1.10 4.39 -6.90
CA TYR A 138 1.24 4.17 -5.45
C TYR A 138 1.01 2.71 -5.05
N ASP A 139 -0.14 2.16 -5.45
CA ASP A 139 -0.58 0.79 -5.15
C ASP A 139 0.38 -0.25 -5.72
N VAL A 140 0.79 -0.06 -6.99
CA VAL A 140 1.72 -0.96 -7.68
C VAL A 140 3.08 -0.96 -7.00
N ALA A 141 3.51 0.17 -6.44
CA ALA A 141 4.77 0.25 -5.71
C ALA A 141 4.78 -0.66 -4.47
N LEU A 142 3.66 -0.73 -3.73
CA LEU A 142 3.51 -1.67 -2.60
C LEU A 142 3.61 -3.12 -3.08
N ILE A 143 2.85 -3.46 -4.13
CA ILE A 143 2.86 -4.82 -4.69
C ILE A 143 4.27 -5.23 -5.13
N TYR A 144 4.98 -4.36 -5.85
CA TYR A 144 6.34 -4.65 -6.28
C TYR A 144 7.34 -4.73 -5.12
N ALA A 145 7.17 -3.93 -4.07
CA ALA A 145 8.00 -4.02 -2.88
C ALA A 145 7.84 -5.38 -2.20
N LEU A 146 6.61 -5.90 -2.12
CA LEU A 146 6.28 -7.17 -1.50
C LEU A 146 6.78 -8.38 -2.31
N ILE A 147 6.45 -8.44 -3.61
CA ILE A 147 6.70 -9.65 -4.41
C ILE A 147 8.14 -9.75 -4.94
N ASN A 148 8.99 -8.72 -4.74
CA ASN A 148 10.38 -8.72 -5.20
C ASN A 148 11.33 -8.40 -4.03
N PRO A 149 11.78 -9.43 -3.27
CA PRO A 149 12.73 -9.24 -2.18
C PRO A 149 13.96 -8.44 -2.61
N GLY A 150 14.36 -7.48 -1.78
CA GLY A 150 15.49 -6.58 -2.03
C GLY A 150 15.22 -5.43 -3.00
N TRP A 151 13.98 -5.26 -3.49
CA TRP A 151 13.59 -4.06 -4.26
C TRP A 151 13.10 -2.94 -3.37
N ALA A 152 12.87 -3.18 -2.09
CA ALA A 152 12.55 -2.16 -1.11
C ALA A 152 13.35 -2.39 0.18
N ARG A 153 13.39 -1.38 1.04
CA ARG A 153 13.99 -1.47 2.37
C ARG A 153 12.99 -1.00 3.41
N GLU A 154 12.99 -1.65 4.55
CA GLU A 154 12.13 -1.32 5.69
C GLU A 154 12.96 -0.96 6.91
N LYS A 155 12.36 -0.20 7.83
CA LYS A 155 12.86 0.01 9.18
C LYS A 155 11.70 -0.04 10.15
N MET A 156 11.97 -0.46 11.39
CA MET A 156 11.00 -0.34 12.47
C MET A 156 10.98 1.12 12.97
N VAL A 157 9.79 1.72 13.05
CA VAL A 157 9.55 3.03 13.65
C VAL A 157 8.53 2.92 14.77
N SER A 158 8.54 3.86 15.71
CA SER A 158 7.46 3.95 16.69
C SER A 158 6.14 4.31 15.99
N ALA A 159 5.05 3.71 16.45
CA ALA A 159 3.71 4.13 16.09
C ALA A 159 3.48 5.62 16.47
N PRO A 160 2.49 6.31 15.87
CA PRO A 160 2.22 7.72 16.15
C PRO A 160 2.02 8.01 17.64
N ALA A 161 2.34 9.24 18.05
CA ALA A 161 2.08 9.69 19.42
C ALA A 161 0.57 9.60 19.74
N GLY A 162 0.23 9.12 20.93
CA GLY A 162 -1.16 8.87 21.33
C GLY A 162 -1.61 7.40 21.18
N SER A 163 -0.90 6.61 20.37
CA SER A 163 -1.07 5.16 20.30
C SER A 163 -0.19 4.42 21.32
N THR A 164 -0.47 3.12 21.47
CA THR A 164 0.31 2.17 22.26
C THR A 164 1.77 2.22 21.85
N ASN A 165 2.68 2.23 22.83
CA ASN A 165 4.11 2.27 22.58
C ASN A 165 4.62 0.95 21.97
N ARG A 166 4.48 0.83 20.66
CA ARG A 166 4.97 -0.28 19.85
C ARG A 166 5.71 0.21 18.62
N LYS A 167 6.38 -0.72 17.94
CA LYS A 167 6.98 -0.45 16.63
C LYS A 167 6.15 -1.08 15.50
N VAL A 168 6.19 -0.42 14.36
CA VAL A 168 5.64 -0.87 13.07
C VAL A 168 6.73 -0.83 12.00
N SER A 169 6.61 -1.69 11.00
CA SER A 169 7.55 -1.73 9.87
C SER A 169 7.17 -0.65 8.86
N LEU A 170 8.15 0.17 8.46
CA LEU A 170 7.95 1.25 7.51
C LEU A 170 8.90 1.11 6.33
N TYR A 171 8.36 1.07 5.11
CA TYR A 171 9.18 1.15 3.91
C TYR A 171 9.85 2.53 3.82
N THR A 172 11.17 2.51 3.63
CA THR A 172 12.02 3.71 3.59
C THR A 172 12.52 4.06 2.20
N ASN A 173 12.51 3.08 1.29
CA ASN A 173 13.04 3.22 -0.05
C ASN A 173 12.50 2.11 -0.97
N ILE A 174 12.38 2.44 -2.26
CA ILE A 174 12.04 1.49 -3.33
C ILE A 174 13.03 1.61 -4.50
N ASN A 175 13.28 0.50 -5.21
CA ASN A 175 14.11 0.45 -6.39
C ASN A 175 13.29 0.84 -7.63
N VAL A 176 13.08 2.14 -7.79
CA VAL A 176 12.27 2.71 -8.88
C VAL A 176 12.76 2.24 -10.26
N ARG A 177 14.08 2.08 -10.46
CA ARG A 177 14.63 1.62 -11.74
C ARG A 177 14.17 0.20 -12.09
N LYS A 178 14.29 -0.74 -11.13
CA LYS A 178 13.85 -2.13 -11.33
C LYS A 178 12.33 -2.22 -11.50
N MET A 179 11.57 -1.53 -10.65
CA MET A 179 10.11 -1.47 -10.73
C MET A 179 9.61 -0.92 -12.06
N LYS A 180 10.18 0.19 -12.54
CA LYS A 180 9.85 0.75 -13.86
C LYS A 180 10.24 -0.19 -15.00
N LYS A 181 11.38 -0.89 -14.90
CA LYS A 181 11.78 -1.87 -15.91
C LYS A 181 10.78 -3.02 -15.96
N LYS A 182 10.38 -3.56 -14.80
CA LYS A 182 9.39 -4.62 -14.71
C LYS A 182 8.04 -4.20 -15.30
N PHE A 183 7.50 -3.05 -14.89
CA PHE A 183 6.23 -2.54 -15.43
C PHE A 183 6.26 -2.40 -16.95
N ARG A 184 7.37 -1.90 -17.51
CA ARG A 184 7.52 -1.80 -18.97
C ARG A 184 7.60 -3.17 -19.62
N ASN A 185 8.36 -4.12 -19.07
CA ASN A 185 8.44 -5.46 -19.62
C ASN A 185 7.09 -6.19 -19.58
N ASP A 186 6.26 -5.90 -18.58
CA ASP A 186 4.95 -6.54 -18.42
C ASP A 186 3.87 -5.92 -19.33
N PHE A 187 4.02 -4.65 -19.73
CA PHE A 187 2.92 -3.87 -20.34
C PHE A 187 3.29 -2.97 -21.52
N PHE A 188 4.56 -2.83 -21.90
CA PHE A 188 4.99 -1.96 -23.01
C PHE A 188 5.58 -2.78 -24.17
N ARG A 189 5.39 -2.29 -25.40
CA ARG A 189 6.01 -2.85 -26.63
C ARG A 189 7.46 -2.42 -26.76
#